data_AF-A0A9W9XJR4-F1
#
_entry.id   AF-A0A9W9XJR4-F1
#
_cell.length_a   1.000
_cell.length_b   1.000
_cell.length_c   1.000
_cell.angle_alpha   90.00
_cell.angle_beta   90.00
_cell.angle_gamma   90.00
#
_symmetry.space_group_name_H-M   'P 1'
#
loop_
_entity.id
_entity.type
_entity.pdbx_description
1 polymer ?
#
loop_
_entity_poly.entity_id
_entity_poly.type
_entity_poly.pdbx_seq_one_letter_code
_entity_poly.pdbx_strand_id
1 'polypeptide(L)'
;MLDRRDDIELRHTSACQWILELEKYKSWSSQSRGLLWIKGKPGAGKSTLMVFLYDKLKGSHDGNQGIQLDFFFSTRGTEMQRTPLGILRLLLNQIFDHDATIRPQVRETYEQRCRQFGYGEDEWEWPQVALEELLASVILASASRQHISVFVDVLDETGAESAQQLAAYFHRLINRAE
;
A
#
# COMPACT_ATOMS: atom_id res chain seq x y z
N MET A 1 -5.25 -13.33 -6.63
CA MET A 1 -6.68 -13.16 -7.00
C MET A 1 -7.13 -11.84 -6.39
N LEU A 2 -7.15 -10.79 -7.21
CA LEU A 2 -7.38 -9.37 -6.87
C LEU A 2 -8.84 -8.97 -7.17
N ASP A 3 -9.79 -9.88 -6.90
CA ASP A 3 -11.15 -9.86 -7.49
C ASP A 3 -11.88 -8.51 -7.40
N ARG A 4 -11.75 -7.76 -6.29
CA ARG A 4 -12.48 -6.48 -6.15
C ARG A 4 -11.97 -5.39 -7.09
N ARG A 5 -10.70 -5.40 -7.47
CA ARG A 5 -10.15 -4.43 -8.43
C ARG A 5 -10.74 -4.69 -9.82
N ASP A 6 -10.79 -5.95 -10.22
CA ASP A 6 -11.28 -6.38 -11.53
C ASP A 6 -12.82 -6.30 -11.64
N ASP A 7 -13.53 -6.39 -10.51
CA ASP A 7 -14.99 -6.27 -10.40
C ASP A 7 -15.51 -4.82 -10.48
N ILE A 8 -14.66 -3.81 -10.26
CA ILE A 8 -15.08 -2.40 -10.37
C ILE A 8 -15.13 -2.03 -11.85
N GLU A 9 -16.31 -2.20 -12.46
CA GLU A 9 -16.57 -1.75 -13.82
C GLU A 9 -16.20 -0.26 -13.98
N LEU A 10 -15.23 0.01 -14.85
CA LEU A 10 -14.67 1.33 -15.24
C LEU A 10 -15.69 2.29 -15.91
N ARG A 11 -17.00 2.12 -15.68
CA ARG A 11 -18.06 2.78 -16.46
C ARG A 11 -18.24 4.29 -16.19
N HIS A 12 -17.49 4.92 -15.29
CA HIS A 12 -17.65 6.35 -14.99
C HIS A 12 -16.33 7.10 -14.70
N THR A 13 -15.31 6.90 -15.54
CA THR A 13 -14.02 7.61 -15.46
C THR A 13 -14.18 9.14 -15.46
N SER A 14 -15.16 9.66 -16.21
CA SER A 14 -15.48 11.10 -16.27
C SER A 14 -16.03 11.66 -14.95
N ALA A 15 -16.84 10.88 -14.22
CA ALA A 15 -17.40 11.29 -12.94
C ALA A 15 -16.37 11.34 -11.81
N CYS A 16 -15.17 10.81 -12.01
CA CYS A 16 -14.08 10.86 -11.03
C CYS A 16 -13.09 12.00 -11.30
N GLN A 17 -13.12 12.65 -12.48
CA GLN A 17 -12.15 13.67 -12.87
C GLN A 17 -12.11 14.89 -11.94
N TRP A 18 -13.22 15.20 -11.27
CA TRP A 18 -13.31 16.34 -10.36
C TRP A 18 -12.25 16.32 -9.25
N ILE A 19 -11.76 15.13 -8.82
CA ILE A 19 -10.72 15.05 -7.80
C ILE A 19 -9.40 15.68 -8.27
N LEU A 20 -9.10 15.58 -9.56
CA LEU A 20 -7.87 16.08 -10.15
C LEU A 20 -7.79 17.61 -10.08
N GLU A 21 -8.95 18.27 -10.00
CA GLU A 21 -9.04 19.71 -9.88
C GLU A 21 -8.94 20.22 -8.44
N LEU A 22 -9.02 19.34 -7.44
CA LEU A 22 -8.91 19.75 -6.05
C LEU A 22 -7.48 20.17 -5.71
N GLU A 23 -7.36 21.35 -5.09
CA GLU A 23 -6.07 21.84 -4.57
C GLU A 23 -5.40 20.87 -3.59
N LYS A 24 -6.18 20.13 -2.80
CA LYS A 24 -5.64 19.08 -1.91
C LYS A 24 -4.97 17.94 -2.68
N TYR A 25 -5.55 17.54 -3.81
CA TYR A 25 -4.98 16.51 -4.67
C TYR A 25 -3.76 17.04 -5.41
N LYS A 26 -3.85 18.23 -6.02
CA LYS A 26 -2.73 18.89 -6.70
C LYS A 26 -1.54 19.08 -5.77
N SER A 27 -1.78 19.58 -4.57
CA SER A 27 -0.77 19.74 -3.53
C SER A 27 -0.13 18.39 -3.17
N TRP A 28 -0.93 17.37 -2.84
CA TRP A 28 -0.41 16.04 -2.53
C TRP A 28 0.41 15.44 -3.68
N SER A 29 -0.07 15.53 -4.93
CA SER A 29 0.61 14.98 -6.10
C SER A 29 1.91 15.71 -6.45
N SER A 30 2.08 16.96 -5.99
CA SER A 30 3.28 17.77 -6.22
C SER A 30 4.35 17.59 -5.13
N GLN A 31 3.98 17.01 -3.98
CA GLN A 31 4.89 16.79 -2.87
C GLN A 31 5.76 15.54 -3.11
N SER A 32 7.01 15.59 -2.65
CA SER A 32 7.90 14.42 -2.67
C SER A 32 7.44 13.29 -1.74
N ARG A 33 6.66 13.65 -0.71
CA ARG A 33 6.04 12.76 0.26
C ARG A 33 4.73 13.36 0.75
N GLY A 34 3.69 12.55 0.87
CA GLY A 34 2.39 13.04 1.33
C GLY A 34 1.36 11.94 1.55
N LEU A 35 0.39 12.22 2.42
CA LEU A 35 -0.76 11.36 2.68
C LEU A 35 -2.05 12.03 2.21
N LEU A 36 -2.73 11.43 1.23
CA LEU A 36 -4.06 11.88 0.81
C LEU A 36 -5.13 10.99 1.44
N TRP A 37 -5.92 11.57 2.34
CA TRP A 37 -7.00 10.87 3.01
C TRP A 37 -8.35 11.20 2.37
N ILE A 38 -9.01 10.22 1.75
CA ILE A 38 -10.31 10.37 1.10
C ILE A 38 -11.43 9.91 2.04
N LYS A 39 -12.32 10.83 2.45
CA LYS A 39 -13.51 10.54 3.28
C LYS A 39 -14.78 10.72 2.46
N GLY A 40 -15.77 9.88 2.72
CA GLY A 40 -17.08 9.96 2.09
C GLY A 40 -18.05 8.94 2.69
N LYS A 41 -19.35 9.19 2.54
CA LYS A 41 -20.41 8.31 3.03
C LYS A 41 -20.30 6.90 2.40
N PRO A 42 -20.83 5.85 3.03
CA PRO A 42 -21.04 4.57 2.37
C PRO A 42 -21.79 4.75 1.04
N GLY A 43 -21.38 4.03 0.00
CA GLY A 43 -21.96 4.16 -1.35
C GLY A 43 -21.54 5.40 -2.16
N ALA A 44 -20.71 6.30 -1.63
CA ALA A 44 -20.28 7.53 -2.34
C ALA A 44 -19.24 7.31 -3.46
N GLY A 45 -18.95 6.06 -3.85
CA GLY A 45 -18.01 5.76 -4.94
C GLY A 45 -16.52 5.90 -4.61
N LYS A 46 -16.12 5.82 -3.33
CA LYS A 46 -14.71 5.96 -2.90
C LYS A 46 -13.78 4.92 -3.55
N SER A 47 -14.20 3.66 -3.59
CA SER A 47 -13.41 2.59 -4.23
C SER A 47 -13.25 2.82 -5.72
N THR A 48 -14.32 3.24 -6.40
CA THR A 48 -14.28 3.65 -7.82
C THR A 48 -13.31 4.82 -8.03
N LEU A 49 -13.30 5.79 -7.12
CA LEU A 49 -12.37 6.91 -7.14
C LEU A 49 -10.92 6.46 -6.91
N MET A 50 -10.68 5.49 -6.03
CA MET A 50 -9.34 4.93 -5.84
C MET A 50 -8.83 4.16 -7.04
N VAL A 51 -9.67 3.33 -7.69
CA VAL A 51 -9.31 2.66 -8.95
C VAL A 51 -8.99 3.69 -10.03
N PHE A 52 -9.82 4.73 -10.17
CA PHE A 52 -9.57 5.82 -11.10
C PHE A 52 -8.21 6.49 -10.84
N LEU A 53 -7.88 6.84 -9.60
CA LEU A 53 -6.60 7.48 -9.26
C LEU A 53 -5.42 6.55 -9.48
N TYR A 54 -5.57 5.26 -9.16
CA TYR A 54 -4.56 4.24 -9.40
C TYR A 54 -4.22 4.16 -10.88
N ASP A 55 -5.23 4.01 -11.74
CA ASP A 55 -5.06 3.89 -13.19
C ASP A 55 -4.56 5.19 -13.81
N LYS A 56 -5.03 6.36 -13.32
CA LYS A 56 -4.50 7.65 -13.76
C LYS A 56 -3.01 7.71 -13.46
N LEU A 57 -2.58 7.42 -12.23
CA LEU A 57 -1.17 7.47 -11.85
C LEU A 57 -0.33 6.41 -12.59
N LYS A 58 -0.93 5.28 -12.98
CA LYS A 58 -0.31 4.27 -13.83
C LYS A 58 -0.10 4.75 -15.28
N GLY A 59 -1.07 5.48 -15.84
CA GLY A 59 -1.06 5.99 -17.21
C GLY A 59 -0.45 7.38 -17.40
N SER A 60 -0.02 8.05 -16.32
CA SER A 60 0.56 9.39 -16.35
C SER A 60 2.05 9.38 -16.68
N HIS A 61 2.39 9.57 -17.95
CA HIS A 61 3.64 10.15 -18.47
C HIS A 61 4.96 9.35 -18.43
N ASP A 62 5.54 9.24 -19.63
CA ASP A 62 6.97 9.40 -19.99
C ASP A 62 8.04 8.69 -19.15
N GLY A 63 8.00 7.36 -19.16
CA GLY A 63 9.22 6.55 -19.05
C GLY A 63 9.85 6.44 -17.66
N ASN A 64 9.33 7.13 -16.63
CA ASN A 64 9.78 6.99 -15.25
C ASN A 64 8.67 6.39 -14.38
N GLN A 65 8.35 5.11 -14.64
CA GLN A 65 7.36 4.37 -13.85
C GLN A 65 7.91 4.14 -12.44
N GLY A 66 7.40 4.92 -11.48
CA GLY A 66 7.55 4.60 -10.07
C GLY A 66 6.81 3.31 -9.71
N ILE A 67 7.02 2.83 -8.48
CA ILE A 67 6.34 1.64 -7.97
C ILE A 67 4.99 2.02 -7.42
N GLN A 68 3.94 1.36 -7.90
CA GLN A 68 2.61 1.44 -7.31
C GLN A 68 2.33 0.17 -6.51
N LEU A 69 2.06 0.34 -5.22
CA LEU A 69 1.60 -0.71 -4.33
C LEU A 69 0.12 -0.49 -4.05
N ASP A 70 -0.66 -1.56 -3.99
CA ASP A 70 -2.08 -1.46 -3.71
C ASP A 70 -2.62 -2.52 -2.73
N PHE A 71 -3.58 -2.08 -1.94
CA PHE A 71 -4.42 -2.93 -1.12
C PHE A 71 -5.87 -2.48 -1.28
N PHE A 72 -6.63 -3.28 -2.04
CA PHE A 72 -8.07 -3.15 -2.14
C PHE A 72 -8.72 -4.24 -1.32
N PHE A 73 -9.28 -3.89 -0.16
CA PHE A 73 -9.97 -4.86 0.69
C PHE A 73 -11.08 -5.56 -0.10
N SER A 74 -11.19 -6.88 -0.05
CA SER A 74 -12.36 -7.61 -0.58
C SER A 74 -13.08 -8.32 0.54
N THR A 75 -14.41 -8.16 0.63
CA THR A 75 -15.25 -8.94 1.55
C THR A 75 -15.22 -10.43 1.21
N ARG A 76 -14.73 -10.82 0.03
CA ARG A 76 -14.49 -12.21 -0.39
C ARG A 76 -13.04 -12.68 -0.15
N GLY A 77 -12.19 -11.80 0.36
CA GLY A 77 -10.79 -12.10 0.65
C GLY A 77 -10.60 -13.10 1.79
N THR A 78 -9.46 -13.80 1.79
CA THR A 78 -9.04 -14.72 2.86
C THR A 78 -8.88 -13.98 4.20
N GLU A 79 -9.05 -14.66 5.35
CA GLU A 79 -8.87 -14.05 6.69
C GLU A 79 -7.56 -13.26 6.85
N MET A 80 -6.49 -13.74 6.21
CA MET A 80 -5.18 -13.07 6.20
C MET A 80 -5.27 -11.64 5.64
N GLN A 81 -6.08 -11.40 4.61
CA GLN A 81 -6.29 -10.07 3.99
C GLN A 81 -7.10 -9.11 4.88
N ARG A 82 -7.63 -9.58 6.03
CA ARG A 82 -8.40 -8.75 6.96
C ARG A 82 -7.60 -8.31 8.19
N THR A 83 -6.31 -8.66 8.26
CA THR A 83 -5.44 -8.31 9.39
C THR A 83 -4.40 -7.25 8.99
N PRO A 84 -3.97 -6.37 9.91
CA PRO A 84 -2.83 -5.46 9.66
C PRO A 84 -1.60 -6.22 9.17
N LEU A 85 -1.33 -7.39 9.74
CA LEU A 85 -0.20 -8.23 9.37
C LEU A 85 -0.28 -8.70 7.91
N GLY A 86 -1.44 -9.14 7.45
CA GLY A 86 -1.61 -9.56 6.06
C GLY A 86 -1.49 -8.40 5.06
N ILE A 87 -1.93 -7.20 5.43
CA ILE A 87 -1.73 -5.99 4.62
C ILE A 87 -0.25 -5.68 4.48
N LEU A 88 0.50 -5.69 5.59
CA LEU A 88 1.94 -5.47 5.58
C LEU A 88 2.68 -6.54 4.75
N ARG A 89 2.30 -7.82 4.89
CA ARG A 89 2.86 -8.93 4.09
C ARG A 89 2.58 -8.76 2.60
N LEU A 90 1.37 -8.34 2.23
CA LEU A 90 1.00 -8.11 0.84
C LEU A 90 1.82 -6.97 0.24
N LEU A 91 1.93 -5.84 0.94
CA LEU A 91 2.71 -4.69 0.47
C LEU A 91 4.20 -5.03 0.35
N LEU A 92 4.75 -5.79 1.31
CA LEU A 92 6.13 -6.27 1.25
C LEU A 92 6.36 -7.19 0.04
N ASN A 93 5.41 -8.09 -0.23
CA ASN A 93 5.51 -8.97 -1.40
C ASN A 93 5.49 -8.17 -2.71
N GLN A 94 4.58 -7.20 -2.85
CA GLN A 94 4.51 -6.37 -4.04
C GLN A 94 5.80 -5.58 -4.30
N ILE A 95 6.36 -4.91 -3.28
CA ILE A 95 7.61 -4.17 -3.46
C ILE A 95 8.80 -5.10 -3.74
N PHE A 96 8.81 -6.31 -3.18
CA PHE A 96 9.82 -7.33 -3.46
C PHE A 96 9.80 -7.81 -4.92
N ASP A 97 8.60 -7.93 -5.49
CA ASP A 97 8.41 -8.29 -6.89
C ASP A 97 8.84 -7.13 -7.82
N HIS A 98 8.48 -5.90 -7.47
CA HIS A 98 8.75 -4.70 -8.28
C HIS A 98 10.19 -4.17 -8.21
N ASP A 99 10.87 -4.25 -7.05
CA ASP A 99 12.21 -3.72 -6.87
C ASP A 99 13.21 -4.82 -6.51
N ALA A 100 14.02 -5.24 -7.49
CA ALA A 100 15.05 -6.24 -7.28
C ALA A 100 16.15 -5.80 -6.30
N THR A 101 16.34 -4.50 -6.13
CA THR A 101 17.46 -3.95 -5.35
C THR A 101 17.24 -4.05 -3.84
N ILE A 102 16.00 -4.17 -3.38
CA ILE A 102 15.68 -4.34 -1.95
C ILE A 102 15.67 -5.83 -1.51
N ARG A 103 15.73 -6.76 -2.47
CA ARG A 103 15.69 -8.20 -2.20
C ARG A 103 16.81 -8.69 -1.27
N PRO A 104 18.07 -8.21 -1.38
CA PRO A 104 19.12 -8.61 -0.45
C PRO A 104 18.76 -8.30 1.01
N GLN A 105 18.24 -7.09 1.26
CA GLN A 105 17.83 -6.66 2.60
C GLN A 105 16.68 -7.51 3.15
N VAL A 106 15.68 -7.82 2.33
CA VAL A 106 14.56 -8.69 2.72
C VAL A 106 15.04 -10.10 3.04
N ARG A 107 15.90 -10.67 2.17
CA ARG A 107 16.47 -12.01 2.38
C ARG A 107 17.31 -12.08 3.65
N GLU A 108 18.18 -11.10 3.86
CA GLU A 108 19.02 -11.05 5.06
C GLU A 108 18.18 -10.98 6.33
N THR A 109 17.14 -10.13 6.36
CA THR A 109 16.24 -10.02 7.52
C THR A 109 15.49 -11.33 7.78
N TYR A 110 15.05 -12.01 6.73
CA TYR A 110 14.41 -13.32 6.83
C TYR A 110 15.39 -14.39 7.35
N GLU A 111 16.60 -14.47 6.77
CA GLU A 111 17.62 -15.44 7.17
C GLU A 111 18.07 -15.26 8.62
N GLN A 112 18.25 -14.01 9.07
CA GLN A 112 18.58 -13.71 10.47
C GLN A 112 17.54 -14.28 11.43
N ARG A 113 16.25 -14.17 11.07
CA ARG A 113 15.16 -14.72 11.87
C ARG A 113 15.12 -16.23 11.82
N CYS A 114 15.34 -16.83 10.66
CA CYS A 114 15.44 -18.29 10.57
C CYS A 114 16.59 -18.85 11.42
N ARG A 115 17.73 -18.15 11.49
CA ARG A 115 18.84 -18.55 12.38
C ARG A 115 18.48 -18.42 13.86
N GLN A 116 17.64 -17.47 14.22
CA GLN A 116 17.25 -17.21 15.61
C GLN A 116 16.14 -18.15 16.09
N PHE A 117 15.17 -18.47 15.23
CA PHE A 117 13.93 -19.14 15.62
C PHE A 117 13.67 -20.48 14.91
N GLY A 118 14.44 -20.82 13.87
CA GLY A 118 14.26 -22.07 13.09
C GLY A 118 13.87 -21.82 11.63
N TYR A 119 14.05 -22.85 10.80
CA TYR A 119 13.65 -22.85 9.39
C TYR A 119 12.35 -23.62 9.22
N GLY A 120 11.27 -22.93 8.84
CA GLY A 120 9.96 -23.55 8.58
C GLY A 120 8.81 -22.57 8.77
N GLU A 121 7.67 -22.84 8.13
CA GLU A 121 6.44 -22.04 8.30
C GLU A 121 5.85 -22.17 9.72
N ASP A 122 6.10 -23.30 10.39
CA ASP A 122 5.59 -23.60 11.73
C ASP A 122 6.56 -23.19 12.86
N GLU A 123 7.78 -22.75 12.53
CA GLU A 123 8.82 -22.45 13.54
C GLU A 123 8.64 -21.05 14.13
N TRP A 124 8.15 -20.08 13.34
CA TRP A 124 7.90 -18.72 13.81
C TRP A 124 6.98 -17.91 12.90
N GLU A 125 6.29 -16.94 13.50
CA GLU A 125 5.52 -15.93 12.78
C GLU A 125 6.19 -14.55 12.86
N TRP A 126 6.03 -13.74 11.81
CA TRP A 126 6.47 -12.35 11.83
C TRP A 126 5.75 -11.55 12.93
N PRO A 127 6.45 -11.01 13.95
CA PRO A 127 5.87 -10.01 14.82
C PRO A 127 5.58 -8.75 14.00
N GLN A 128 4.41 -8.16 14.20
CA GLN A 128 3.93 -7.02 13.42
C GLN A 128 4.94 -5.87 13.38
N VAL A 129 5.51 -5.49 14.53
CA VAL A 129 6.46 -4.38 14.64
C VAL A 129 7.67 -4.56 13.73
N ALA A 130 8.22 -5.78 13.68
CA ALA A 130 9.38 -6.04 12.85
C ALA A 130 9.06 -6.08 11.36
N LEU A 131 7.83 -6.50 11.00
CA LEU A 131 7.37 -6.43 9.62
C LEU A 131 7.11 -4.97 9.21
N GLU A 132 6.57 -4.14 10.11
CA GLU A 132 6.44 -2.70 9.90
C GLU A 132 7.81 -2.05 9.65
N GLU A 133 8.83 -2.40 10.44
CA GLU A 133 10.20 -1.91 10.28
C GLU A 133 10.84 -2.37 8.97
N LEU A 134 10.72 -3.65 8.64
CA LEU A 134 11.21 -4.18 7.37
C LEU A 134 10.53 -3.48 6.19
N LEU A 135 9.20 -3.39 6.18
CA LEU A 135 8.46 -2.74 5.12
C LEU A 135 8.84 -1.25 4.99
N ALA A 136 8.96 -0.54 6.11
CA ALA A 136 9.35 0.86 6.10
C ALA A 136 10.76 1.04 5.52
N SER A 137 11.72 0.24 5.96
CA SER A 137 13.10 0.34 5.50
C SER A 137 13.24 0.04 3.99
N VAL A 138 12.53 -0.96 3.46
CA VAL A 138 12.58 -1.26 2.01
C VAL A 138 11.84 -0.22 1.17
N ILE A 139 10.72 0.33 1.67
CA ILE A 139 10.02 1.44 1.00
C ILE A 139 10.95 2.66 0.93
N LEU A 140 11.62 3.03 2.02
CA LEU A 140 12.53 4.17 2.04
C LEU A 140 13.74 3.96 1.12
N ALA A 141 14.34 2.75 1.15
CA ALA A 141 15.46 2.41 0.27
C ALA A 141 15.06 2.47 -1.21
N SER A 142 13.87 1.99 -1.56
CA SER A 142 13.35 2.07 -2.92
C SER A 142 12.97 3.51 -3.31
N ALA A 143 12.34 4.27 -2.41
CA ALA A 143 11.93 5.65 -2.61
C ALA A 143 13.10 6.62 -2.90
N SER A 144 14.31 6.27 -2.45
CA SER A 144 15.53 7.05 -2.76
C SER A 144 15.90 7.08 -4.25
N ARG A 145 15.33 6.19 -5.06
CA ARG A 145 15.66 6.02 -6.48
C ARG A 145 14.47 6.23 -7.42
N GLN A 146 13.26 6.03 -6.92
CA GLN A 146 12.04 6.10 -7.72
C GLN A 146 10.86 6.52 -6.86
N HIS A 147 9.84 7.08 -7.49
CA HIS A 147 8.60 7.42 -6.79
C HIS A 147 7.87 6.14 -6.34
N ILE A 148 7.28 6.16 -5.14
CA ILE A 148 6.45 5.06 -4.64
C ILE A 148 5.08 5.61 -4.27
N SER A 149 4.04 5.01 -4.80
CA SER A 149 2.64 5.31 -4.45
C SER A 149 2.02 4.10 -3.79
N VAL A 150 1.38 4.30 -2.64
CA VAL A 150 0.68 3.24 -1.91
C VAL A 150 -0.80 3.58 -1.85
N PHE A 151 -1.63 2.70 -2.39
CA PHE A 151 -3.09 2.82 -2.38
C PHE A 151 -3.66 1.84 -1.37
N VAL A 152 -4.47 2.36 -0.44
CA VAL A 152 -5.11 1.55 0.59
C VAL A 152 -6.59 1.93 0.61
N ASP A 153 -7.43 1.04 0.10
CA ASP A 153 -8.87 1.23 0.09
C ASP A 153 -9.51 0.46 1.26
N VAL A 154 -10.60 1.04 1.78
CA VAL A 154 -11.51 0.39 2.74
C VAL A 154 -10.85 -0.03 4.06
N LEU A 155 -10.08 0.87 4.67
CA LEU A 155 -9.50 0.66 6.01
C LEU A 155 -10.59 0.35 7.06
N ASP A 156 -11.80 0.91 6.92
CA ASP A 156 -12.91 0.75 7.86
C ASP A 156 -13.51 -0.68 7.89
N GLU A 157 -13.37 -1.47 6.82
CA GLU A 157 -13.81 -2.87 6.79
C GLU A 157 -12.85 -3.82 7.55
N THR A 158 -11.66 -3.35 7.98
CA THR A 158 -10.69 -4.11 8.81
C THR A 158 -10.92 -4.00 10.32
N GLY A 159 -11.93 -3.22 10.73
CA GLY A 159 -12.18 -2.84 12.12
C GLY A 159 -11.48 -1.54 12.52
N ALA A 160 -12.08 -0.79 13.44
CA ALA A 160 -11.63 0.56 13.81
C ALA A 160 -10.19 0.59 14.36
N GLU A 161 -9.81 -0.42 15.15
CA GLU A 161 -8.47 -0.51 15.73
C GLU A 161 -7.41 -0.79 14.65
N SER A 162 -7.62 -1.79 13.80
CA SER A 162 -6.75 -2.10 12.65
C SER A 162 -6.56 -0.89 11.74
N ALA A 163 -7.66 -0.18 11.42
CA ALA A 163 -7.63 1.03 10.61
C ALA A 163 -6.75 2.12 11.25
N GLN A 164 -6.87 2.32 12.56
CA GLN A 164 -6.09 3.30 13.29
C GLN A 164 -4.61 2.93 13.35
N GLN A 165 -4.29 1.66 13.56
CA GLN A 165 -2.91 1.16 13.57
C GLN A 165 -2.23 1.37 12.21
N LEU A 166 -2.91 1.01 11.11
CA LEU A 166 -2.40 1.20 9.75
C LEU A 166 -2.23 2.68 9.40
N ALA A 167 -3.22 3.52 9.74
CA ALA A 167 -3.10 4.96 9.52
C ALA A 167 -1.91 5.55 10.30
N ALA A 168 -1.70 5.12 11.54
CA ALA A 168 -0.56 5.53 12.34
C ALA A 168 0.77 5.04 11.74
N TYR A 169 0.81 3.81 11.20
CA TYR A 169 1.97 3.28 10.49
C TYR A 169 2.35 4.14 9.28
N PHE A 170 1.40 4.41 8.38
CA PHE A 170 1.68 5.23 7.18
C PHE A 170 2.07 6.66 7.54
N HIS A 171 1.49 7.23 8.59
CA HIS A 171 1.90 8.55 9.07
C HIS A 171 3.34 8.55 9.58
N ARG A 172 3.75 7.53 10.36
CA ARG A 172 5.14 7.36 10.79
C ARG A 172 6.08 7.15 9.60
N LEU A 173 5.67 6.37 8.60
CA LEU A 173 6.48 6.10 7.41
C LEU A 173 6.81 7.37 6.64
N ILE A 174 5.81 8.24 6.43
CA ILE A 174 6.01 9.51 5.71
C ILE A 174 6.96 10.44 6.49
N ASN A 175 6.87 10.46 7.82
CA ASN A 175 7.77 11.26 8.65
C ASN A 175 9.21 10.73 8.66
N ARG A 176 9.44 9.46 8.31
CA ARG A 176 10.80 8.88 8.18
C ARG A 176 11.44 9.12 6.83
N ALA A 177 10.67 9.53 5.82
CA ALA A 177 11.16 9.77 4.46
C ALA A 177 11.87 11.13 4.31
N GLU A 178 12.65 11.53 5.34
CA GLU A 178 13.36 12.81 5.38
C GLU A 178 14.46 12.94 4.33
#